data_AF-A0A661V9Y5-F1
#
_entry.id   AF-A0A661V9Y5-F1
#
_cell.length_a   1.000
_cell.length_b   1.000
_cell.length_c   1.000
_cell.angle_alpha   90.00
_cell.angle_beta   90.00
_cell.angle_gamma   90.00
#
_symmetry.space_group_name_H-M   'P 1'
#
loop_
_entity.id
_entity.type
_entity.pdbx_description
1 polymer ?
#
loop_
_entity_poly.entity_id
_entity_poly.type
_entity_poly.pdbx_seq_one_letter_code
_entity_poly.pdbx_strand_id
1 'polypeptide(L)' 'MAKDVVCGMEVDPKTAPAKTEYKGQTYYFCAPGCKVAFEKDPQKYLETGGEQRHHPGH' A
#
# COMPACT_ATOMS: atom_id res chain seq x y z
N MET A 1 -2.22 10.83 -5.08
CA MET A 1 -2.98 9.56 -5.09
C MET A 1 -2.25 8.59 -4.18
N ALA A 2 -2.96 7.66 -3.54
CA ALA A 2 -2.33 6.61 -2.75
C ALA A 2 -2.04 5.42 -3.66
N LYS A 3 -1.01 4.63 -3.37
CA LYS A 3 -0.69 3.41 -4.12
C LYS A 3 -1.11 2.22 -3.29
N ASP A 4 -1.94 1.35 -3.87
CA ASP A 4 -2.25 0.05 -3.28
C ASP A 4 -0.97 -0.80 -3.31
N VAL A 5 -0.43 -1.13 -2.13
CA VAL A 5 0.82 -1.89 -1.99
C VAL A 5 0.66 -3.38 -2.32
N VAL A 6 -0.57 -3.87 -2.47
CA VAL A 6 -0.87 -5.27 -2.81
C VAL A 6 -0.86 -5.46 -4.32
N CYS A 7 -1.54 -4.58 -5.07
CA CYS A 7 -1.67 -4.70 -6.53
C CYS A 7 -0.86 -3.66 -7.32
N GLY A 8 -0.31 -2.64 -6.66
CA GLY A 8 0.45 -1.56 -7.29
C GLY A 8 -0.41 -0.48 -7.95
N MET A 9 -1.73 -0.59 -7.86
CA MET A 9 -2.68 0.32 -8.50
C MET A 9 -2.75 1.67 -7.78
N GLU A 10 -2.91 2.75 -8.52
CA GLU A 10 -3.21 4.06 -7.94
C GLU A 10 -4.67 4.11 -7.49
N VAL A 11 -4.89 4.56 -6.26
CA VAL A 11 -6.20 4.69 -5.63
C VAL A 11 -6.36 6.09 -5.08
N ASP A 12 -7.56 6.64 -5.23
CA ASP A 12 -7.84 7.95 -4.67
C ASP A 12 -8.23 7.82 -3.18
N PRO A 13 -7.50 8.44 -2.24
CA PRO A 13 -7.78 8.30 -0.82
C PRO A 13 -9.14 8.88 -0.40
N LYS A 14 -9.76 9.75 -1.22
CA LYS A 14 -11.09 10.30 -0.96
C LYS A 14 -12.22 9.34 -1.37
N THR A 15 -11.97 8.49 -2.36
CA THR A 15 -12.97 7.54 -2.89
C THR A 15 -12.56 6.09 -2.71
N ALA A 16 -11.48 5.82 -1.98
CA ALA A 16 -10.95 4.48 -1.79
C ALA A 16 -12.01 3.58 -1.14
N PRO A 17 -12.34 2.44 -1.78
CA PRO A 17 -13.36 1.54 -1.25
C PRO A 17 -12.91 0.84 0.04
N ALA A 18 -11.60 0.70 0.25
CA ALA A 18 -11.05 0.14 1.47
C ALA A 18 -9.78 0.90 1.92
N LYS A 19 -9.60 0.99 3.24
CA LYS A 19 -8.41 1.55 3.88
C LYS A 19 -8.12 0.85 5.21
N THR A 20 -6.87 0.87 5.64
CA THR A 20 -6.45 0.38 6.96
C THR A 20 -5.33 1.25 7.52
N GLU A 21 -5.18 1.28 8.83
CA GLU A 21 -4.10 1.99 9.50
C GLU A 21 -3.06 0.98 9.98
N TYR A 22 -1.80 1.15 9.59
CA TYR A 22 -0.71 0.26 9.99
C TYR A 22 0.53 1.09 10.33
N LYS A 23 1.08 0.88 11.53
CA LYS A 23 2.23 1.64 12.07
C LYS A 23 2.00 3.17 12.07
N GLY A 24 0.78 3.61 12.31
CA GLY A 24 0.41 5.05 12.28
C GLY A 24 0.35 5.66 10.88
N GLN A 25 0.32 4.82 9.83
CA GLN A 25 0.19 5.26 8.45
C GLN A 25 -1.05 4.64 7.81
N THR A 26 -1.85 5.46 7.13
CA THR A 26 -3.08 5.01 6.46
C THR A 26 -2.78 4.49 5.06
N TYR A 27 -3.11 3.23 4.83
CA TYR A 27 -3.01 2.56 3.53
C TYR A 27 -4.39 2.47 2.89
N TYR A 28 -4.43 2.67 1.58
CA TYR A 28 -5.65 2.66 0.78
C TYR A 28 -5.56 1.56 -0.26
N PHE A 29 -6.68 0.90 -0.52
CA PHE A 29 -6.75 -0.27 -1.37
C PHE A 29 -7.83 -0.13 -2.44
N CYS A 30 -7.55 -0.66 -3.64
CA CYS A 30 -8.48 -0.59 -4.77
C CYS A 30 -9.70 -1.50 -4.56
N ALA A 31 -9.56 -2.50 -3.70
CA ALA A 31 -10.59 -3.45 -3.37
C ALA A 31 -10.47 -3.93 -1.92
N PRO A 32 -11.58 -4.34 -1.28
CA PRO A 32 -11.55 -4.95 0.05
C PRO A 32 -10.72 -6.24 0.10
N GLY A 33 -10.61 -6.98 -1.01
CA GLY A 33 -9.71 -8.14 -1.11
C GLY A 33 -8.23 -7.78 -0.92
N CYS A 34 -7.80 -6.64 -1.46
CA CYS A 34 -6.42 -6.14 -1.27
C CYS A 34 -6.19 -5.74 0.19
N LYS A 35 -7.16 -5.07 0.84
CA LYS A 35 -7.09 -4.80 2.28
C LYS A 35 -6.89 -6.07 3.10
N VAL A 36 -7.71 -7.11 2.87
CA VAL A 36 -7.61 -8.37 3.61
C VAL A 36 -6.27 -9.07 3.37
N ALA A 37 -5.78 -9.05 2.12
CA ALA A 37 -4.45 -9.59 1.81
C ALA A 37 -3.35 -8.84 2.55
N PHE A 38 -3.41 -7.51 2.60
CA PHE A 38 -2.49 -6.67 3.35
C PHE A 38 -2.56 -6.92 4.85
N GLU A 39 -3.75 -7.03 5.44
CA GLU A 39 -3.92 -7.29 6.89
C GLU A 39 -3.37 -8.64 7.31
N LYS A 40 -3.37 -9.64 6.41
CA LYS A 40 -2.76 -10.95 6.67
C LYS A 40 -1.25 -10.90 6.78
N ASP A 41 -0.60 -10.11 5.91
CA ASP A 41 0.86 -10.07 5.83
C ASP A 41 1.38 -8.68 5.40
N PRO A 42 1.21 -7.65 6.24
CA PRO A 42 1.48 -6.27 5.84
C PRO A 42 2.96 -6.02 5.57
N GLN A 43 3.84 -6.68 6.31
CA GLN A 43 5.30 -6.53 6.14
C GLN A 43 5.74 -6.91 4.74
N LYS A 44 5.25 -8.04 4.21
CA LYS A 44 5.57 -8.50 2.85
C LYS A 44 5.24 -7.48 1.77
N TYR A 45 4.11 -6.79 1.88
CA TYR A 45 3.71 -5.78 0.89
C TYR A 45 4.44 -4.44 1.08
N LEU A 46 4.77 -4.08 2.32
CA LEU A 46 5.53 -2.86 2.61
C LEU A 46 7.00 -2.96 2.21
N GLU A 47 7.59 -4.15 2.28
CA GLU A 47 8.96 -4.40 1.81
C GLU A 47 9.07 -4.26 0.28
N THR A 48 8.00 -4.57 -0.46
CA THR A 48 7.96 -4.46 -1.93
C THR A 48 7.49 -3.09 -2.43
N GLY A 49 6.68 -2.37 -1.64
CA GLY A 49 6.11 -1.07 -2.01
C GLY A 49 6.99 0.15 -1.72
N GLY A 50 8.13 -0.02 -1.07
CA GLY A 50 9.01 1.05 -0.58
C GLY A 50 10.20 1.41 -1.48
N GLU A 51 10.37 0.78 -2.65
CA GLU A 51 11.53 1.05 -3.51
C GLU A 51 11.23 2.13 -4.55
N GLN A 52 11.38 3.39 -4.14
CA GLN A 52 12.07 4.39 -4.96
C GLN A 52 12.84 5.36 -4.06
N ARG A 53 13.77 4.86 -3.21
CA ARG A 53 14.91 5.66 -2.70
C ARG A 53 16.10 4.77 -2.29
N HIS A 54 16.53 3.84 -3.13
CA HIS A 54 17.93 3.43 -3.15
C HIS A 54 18.51 3.32 -4.56
N HIS A 55 19.04 4.44 -5.05
CA HIS A 55 20.33 4.44 -5.73
C HIS A 55 20.96 5.85 -5.64
N PRO A 56 21.83 6.12 -4.66
CA PRO A 56 22.96 6.99 -4.92
C PRO A 56 23.98 6.15 -5.71
N GLY A 57 23.77 6.04 -7.02
CA GLY A 57 24.68 5.37 -7.95
C GLY A 57 25.67 6.36 -8.53
N HIS A 58 26.89 6.26 -8.02
CA HIS A 58 28.18 6.88 -8.38
C HIS A 58 28.39 7.31 -9.84
#